data_AF-A0A3M4YX54-F1
#
_entry.id   AF-A0A3M4YX54-F1
#
_cell.length_a   1.000
_cell.length_b   1.000
_cell.length_c   1.000
_cell.angle_alpha   90.00
_cell.angle_beta   90.00
_cell.angle_gamma   90.00
#
_symmetry.space_group_name_H-M   'P 1'
#
loop_
_entity.id
_entity.type
_entity.pdbx_description
1 polymer ?
#
loop_
_entity_poly.entity_id
_entity_poly.type
_entity_poly.pdbx_seq_one_letter_code
_entity_poly.pdbx_strand_id
1 'polypeptide(L)'
;PEAYHLGAAAPLAVLMLAWFWLANTFSDGAADPLPYIPLLNPLEIGLLLSLAGVCLWLRKHVMRLGNAALLVAGASLFALVTAMVMRTAHHWADVPWNTGALLDSMRVQAGLSIVWTLMALALMIGGHMRSNRQLWLGGAALIGVVVVKLFFVELSNRGGMERIVSFIGVGILLLVVGYFAPLPPKHSVTEVGEKPGPGPTAAPDTL
;
A
#
# COMPACT_ATOMS: atom_id res chain seq x y z
N PRO A 1 -32.00 -13.28 -10.81
CA PRO A 1 -30.68 -13.77 -10.34
C PRO A 1 -29.67 -12.65 -10.05
N GLU A 2 -29.47 -11.68 -10.97
CA GLU A 2 -28.50 -10.56 -10.80
C GLU A 2 -28.88 -9.56 -9.69
N ALA A 3 -30.18 -9.27 -9.52
CA ALA A 3 -30.66 -8.35 -8.47
C ALA A 3 -30.37 -8.84 -7.04
N TYR A 4 -30.30 -10.17 -6.83
CA TYR A 4 -29.98 -10.75 -5.52
C TYR A 4 -28.48 -10.64 -5.20
N HIS A 5 -27.62 -10.74 -6.21
CA HIS A 5 -26.17 -10.63 -6.05
C HIS A 5 -25.68 -9.20 -5.87
N LEU A 6 -26.32 -8.19 -6.48
CA LEU A 6 -25.99 -6.78 -6.19
C LEU A 6 -26.66 -6.28 -4.91
N GLY A 7 -27.91 -6.68 -4.62
CA GLY A 7 -28.66 -6.19 -3.48
C GLY A 7 -28.23 -6.76 -2.12
N ALA A 8 -27.90 -8.05 -2.04
CA ALA A 8 -27.53 -8.71 -0.78
C ALA A 8 -26.02 -8.77 -0.52
N ALA A 9 -25.20 -8.90 -1.58
CA ALA A 9 -23.76 -9.08 -1.38
C ALA A 9 -22.99 -7.76 -1.21
N ALA A 10 -23.52 -6.63 -1.71
CA ALA A 10 -22.94 -5.31 -1.45
C ALA A 10 -22.96 -4.92 0.04
N PRO A 11 -24.09 -4.96 0.76
CA PRO A 11 -24.11 -4.67 2.19
C PRO A 11 -23.27 -5.67 2.99
N LEU A 12 -23.24 -6.94 2.59
CA LEU A 12 -22.36 -7.94 3.21
C LEU A 12 -20.88 -7.58 3.03
N ALA A 13 -20.43 -7.19 1.83
CA ALA A 13 -19.05 -6.79 1.59
C ALA A 13 -18.66 -5.56 2.43
N VAL A 14 -19.57 -4.58 2.57
CA VAL A 14 -19.36 -3.41 3.43
C VAL A 14 -19.26 -3.83 4.90
N LEU A 15 -20.15 -4.71 5.37
CA LEU A 15 -20.10 -5.23 6.74
C LEU A 15 -18.81 -6.02 7.00
N MET A 16 -18.36 -6.85 6.06
CA MET A 16 -17.09 -7.58 6.17
C MET A 16 -15.90 -6.63 6.22
N LEU A 17 -15.90 -5.56 5.42
CA LEU A 17 -14.84 -4.55 5.46
C LEU A 17 -14.87 -3.74 6.77
N ALA A 18 -16.06 -3.38 7.26
CA ALA A 18 -16.21 -2.70 8.54
C ALA A 18 -15.73 -3.58 9.70
N TRP A 19 -16.11 -4.86 9.70
CA TRP A 19 -15.62 -5.85 10.65
C TRP A 19 -14.11 -6.01 10.57
N PHE A 20 -13.55 -6.10 9.36
CA PHE A 20 -12.11 -6.16 9.15
C PHE A 20 -11.40 -5.00 9.83
N TRP A 21 -11.84 -3.76 9.61
CA TRP A 21 -11.20 -2.59 10.22
C TRP A 21 -11.34 -2.60 11.75
N LEU A 22 -12.54 -2.90 12.25
CA LEU A 22 -12.80 -2.96 13.69
C LEU A 22 -11.95 -4.03 14.39
N ALA A 23 -11.93 -5.24 13.85
CA ALA A 23 -11.14 -6.35 14.38
C ALA A 23 -9.64 -6.06 14.25
N ASN A 24 -9.20 -5.46 13.13
CA ASN A 24 -7.79 -5.14 12.93
C ASN A 24 -7.29 -4.03 13.89
N THR A 25 -8.14 -3.11 14.34
CA THR A 25 -7.74 -2.03 15.24
C THR A 25 -7.84 -2.40 16.72
N PHE A 26 -8.85 -3.17 17.11
CA PHE A 26 -9.15 -3.39 18.53
C PHE A 26 -8.72 -4.77 19.05
N SER A 27 -8.57 -5.77 18.19
CA SER A 27 -8.17 -7.12 18.63
C SER A 27 -6.66 -7.26 18.77
N ASP A 28 -6.24 -7.76 19.92
CA ASP A 28 -4.88 -8.16 20.29
C ASP A 28 -4.43 -9.47 19.63
N GLY A 29 -5.34 -10.19 18.97
CA GLY A 29 -5.07 -11.49 18.34
C GLY A 29 -4.92 -12.64 19.34
N ALA A 30 -5.35 -12.48 20.58
CA ALA A 30 -5.43 -13.58 21.53
C ALA A 30 -6.38 -14.67 21.01
N ALA A 31 -5.93 -15.92 21.05
CA ALA A 31 -6.64 -17.07 20.50
C ALA A 31 -6.55 -18.28 21.43
N ASP A 32 -6.71 -18.05 22.74
CA ASP A 32 -6.58 -19.11 23.74
C ASP A 32 -7.44 -20.34 23.42
N PRO A 33 -6.90 -21.57 23.53
CA PRO A 33 -5.58 -21.94 24.06
C PRO A 33 -4.44 -22.00 23.02
N LEU A 34 -4.67 -21.55 21.78
CA LEU A 34 -3.69 -21.66 20.70
C LEU A 34 -2.58 -20.61 20.83
N PRO A 35 -1.30 -20.98 20.58
CA PRO A 35 -0.21 -20.01 20.58
C PRO A 35 -0.35 -19.02 19.43
N TYR A 36 0.06 -17.76 19.66
CA TYR A 36 0.12 -16.77 18.61
C TYR A 36 1.27 -17.07 17.63
N ILE A 37 0.91 -17.45 16.40
CA ILE A 37 1.83 -17.57 15.28
C ILE A 37 1.39 -16.54 14.22
N PRO A 38 2.24 -15.57 13.86
CA PRO A 38 1.94 -14.62 12.80
C PRO A 38 1.49 -15.36 11.52
N LEU A 39 0.51 -14.82 10.80
CA LEU A 39 -0.08 -15.36 9.56
C LEU A 39 -0.99 -16.58 9.75
N LEU A 40 -0.68 -17.45 10.73
CA LEU A 40 -1.46 -18.65 11.04
C LEU A 40 -2.47 -18.44 12.18
N ASN A 41 -2.41 -17.29 12.85
CA ASN A 41 -3.40 -16.95 13.86
C ASN A 41 -4.82 -16.87 13.26
N PRO A 42 -5.85 -17.41 13.93
CA PRO A 42 -7.22 -17.41 13.43
C PRO A 42 -7.76 -16.03 13.04
N LEU A 43 -7.38 -14.98 13.79
CA LEU A 43 -7.73 -13.59 13.48
C LEU A 43 -7.15 -13.18 12.12
N GLU A 44 -5.85 -13.40 11.92
CA GLU A 44 -5.16 -13.01 10.69
C GLU A 44 -5.73 -13.75 9.48
N ILE A 45 -6.02 -15.04 9.63
CA ILE A 45 -6.70 -15.84 8.59
C ILE A 45 -8.09 -15.25 8.30
N GLY A 46 -8.88 -14.94 9.32
CA GLY A 46 -10.20 -14.33 9.16
C GLY A 46 -10.14 -12.96 8.45
N LEU A 47 -9.16 -12.14 8.80
CA LEU A 47 -8.92 -10.84 8.17
C LEU A 47 -8.48 -11.00 6.70
N LEU A 48 -7.57 -11.94 6.39
CA LEU A 48 -7.18 -12.25 5.02
C LEU A 48 -8.35 -12.78 4.19
N LEU A 49 -9.16 -13.68 4.73
CA LEU A 49 -10.34 -14.23 4.07
C LEU A 49 -11.39 -13.15 3.83
N SER A 50 -11.64 -12.26 4.80
CA SER A 50 -12.58 -11.15 4.63
C SER A 50 -12.13 -10.18 3.53
N LEU A 51 -10.84 -9.79 3.54
CA LEU A 51 -10.27 -8.92 2.52
C LEU A 51 -10.28 -9.59 1.13
N ALA A 52 -9.96 -10.89 1.05
CA ALA A 52 -10.03 -11.66 -0.19
C ALA A 52 -11.46 -11.76 -0.70
N GLY A 53 -12.44 -12.04 0.18
CA GLY A 53 -13.86 -12.09 -0.16
C GLY A 53 -14.35 -10.77 -0.75
N VAL A 54 -14.02 -9.64 -0.11
CA VAL A 54 -14.34 -8.30 -0.61
C VAL A 54 -13.66 -8.05 -1.97
N CYS A 55 -12.38 -8.38 -2.12
CA CYS A 55 -11.65 -8.21 -3.38
C CYS A 55 -12.23 -9.05 -4.53
N LEU A 56 -12.57 -10.31 -4.27
CA LEU A 56 -13.16 -11.21 -5.26
C LEU A 56 -14.57 -10.75 -5.66
N TRP A 57 -15.37 -10.33 -4.69
CA TRP A 57 -16.71 -9.78 -4.96
C TRP A 57 -16.62 -8.53 -5.83
N LEU A 58 -15.73 -7.58 -5.47
CA LEU A 58 -15.47 -6.36 -6.23
C LEU A 58 -15.04 -6.69 -7.67
N ARG A 59 -14.08 -7.59 -7.87
CA ARG A 59 -13.62 -7.98 -9.22
C ARG A 59 -14.70 -8.63 -10.08
N LYS A 60 -15.59 -9.41 -9.45
CA LYS A 60 -16.62 -10.17 -10.17
C LYS A 60 -17.84 -9.32 -10.54
N HIS A 61 -18.26 -8.39 -9.68
CA HIS A 61 -19.52 -7.66 -9.85
C HIS A 61 -19.33 -6.19 -10.22
N VAL A 62 -18.14 -5.63 -10.01
CA VAL A 62 -17.81 -4.27 -10.42
C VAL A 62 -16.95 -4.35 -11.67
N MET A 63 -17.59 -4.22 -12.84
CA MET A 63 -16.95 -4.26 -14.17
C MET A 63 -15.73 -3.33 -14.30
N ARG A 64 -15.65 -2.27 -13.49
CA ARG A 64 -14.56 -1.31 -13.50
C ARG A 64 -14.20 -0.94 -12.06
N LEU A 65 -13.23 -1.65 -11.49
CA LEU A 65 -12.66 -1.30 -10.19
C LEU A 65 -12.09 0.12 -10.29
N GLY A 66 -12.75 1.08 -9.64
CA GLY A 66 -12.23 2.43 -9.53
C GLY A 66 -10.93 2.46 -8.73
N ASN A 67 -10.11 3.48 -8.95
CA ASN A 67 -8.88 3.70 -8.18
C ASN A 67 -9.14 3.72 -6.67
N ALA A 68 -10.30 4.22 -6.24
CA ALA A 68 -10.72 4.24 -4.83
C ALA A 68 -10.80 2.82 -4.23
N ALA A 69 -11.38 1.84 -4.93
CA ALA A 69 -11.49 0.47 -4.44
C ALA A 69 -10.11 -0.21 -4.31
N LEU A 70 -9.22 0.06 -5.26
CA LEU A 70 -7.82 -0.40 -5.20
C LEU A 70 -7.06 0.24 -4.04
N LEU A 71 -7.26 1.54 -3.81
CA LEU A 71 -6.66 2.26 -2.68
C LEU A 71 -7.17 1.70 -1.34
N VAL A 72 -8.48 1.45 -1.21
CA VAL A 72 -9.06 0.86 -0.01
C VAL A 72 -8.50 -0.54 0.23
N ALA A 73 -8.41 -1.39 -0.79
CA ALA A 73 -7.81 -2.71 -0.66
C ALA A 73 -6.32 -2.65 -0.27
N GLY A 74 -5.55 -1.75 -0.88
CA GLY A 74 -4.15 -1.53 -0.55
C GLY A 74 -3.94 -0.99 0.86
N ALA A 75 -4.75 -0.02 1.29
CA ALA A 75 -4.73 0.54 2.64
C ALA A 75 -5.13 -0.51 3.68
N SER A 76 -6.13 -1.35 3.37
CA SER A 76 -6.55 -2.45 4.24
C SER A 76 -5.43 -3.47 4.41
N LEU A 77 -4.79 -3.89 3.32
CA LEU A 77 -3.64 -4.81 3.37
C LEU A 77 -2.47 -4.21 4.17
N PHE A 78 -2.18 -2.92 3.98
CA PHE A 78 -1.14 -2.23 4.74
C PHE A 78 -1.45 -2.15 6.23
N ALA A 79 -2.70 -1.84 6.59
CA ALA A 79 -3.17 -1.80 7.97
C ALA A 79 -3.12 -3.18 8.64
N LEU A 80 -3.47 -4.25 7.91
CA LEU A 80 -3.36 -5.63 8.36
C LEU A 80 -1.92 -5.96 8.75
N VAL A 81 -0.99 -5.77 7.81
CA VAL A 81 0.41 -6.12 8.00
C VAL A 81 1.03 -5.29 9.13
N THR A 82 0.65 -4.01 9.26
CA THR A 82 1.09 -3.14 10.36
C THR A 82 0.60 -3.66 11.72
N ALA A 83 -0.68 -4.01 11.83
CA ALA A 83 -1.24 -4.55 13.07
C ALA A 83 -0.64 -5.92 13.41
N MET A 84 -0.38 -6.76 12.41
CA MET A 84 0.27 -8.05 12.57
C MET A 84 1.66 -7.93 13.18
N VAL A 85 2.46 -6.92 12.78
CA VAL A 85 3.75 -6.62 13.42
C VAL A 85 3.57 -6.21 14.89
N MET A 86 2.58 -5.35 15.17
CA MET A 86 2.28 -4.94 16.55
C MET A 86 1.85 -6.13 17.42
N ARG A 87 0.98 -7.01 16.91
CA ARG A 87 0.53 -8.23 17.61
C ARG A 87 1.68 -9.20 17.83
N THR A 88 2.54 -9.37 16.83
CA THR A 88 3.74 -10.19 16.97
C THR A 88 4.63 -9.67 18.11
N ALA A 89 4.83 -8.35 18.19
CA ALA A 89 5.58 -7.75 19.29
C ALA A 89 4.87 -7.88 20.65
N HIS A 90 3.53 -7.81 20.66
CA HIS A 90 2.74 -8.01 21.88
C HIS A 90 2.92 -9.43 22.43
N HIS A 91 2.75 -10.45 21.58
CA HIS A 91 2.79 -11.85 21.98
C HIS A 91 4.20 -12.42 22.17
N TRP A 92 5.20 -11.94 21.42
CA TRP A 92 6.55 -12.53 21.44
C TRP A 92 7.59 -11.68 22.16
N ALA A 93 7.32 -10.39 22.37
CA ALA A 93 8.25 -9.48 23.04
C ALA A 93 7.64 -8.82 24.29
N ASP A 94 6.52 -9.37 24.77
CA ASP A 94 5.77 -8.97 25.97
C ASP A 94 5.48 -7.46 26.04
N VAL A 95 5.29 -6.82 24.89
CA VAL A 95 4.95 -5.39 24.83
C VAL A 95 3.45 -5.28 25.12
N PRO A 96 2.99 -4.52 26.12
CA PRO A 96 1.55 -4.40 26.41
C PRO A 96 0.73 -3.97 25.18
N TRP A 97 -0.47 -4.53 24.99
CA TRP A 97 -1.41 -4.12 23.94
C TRP A 97 -2.07 -2.78 24.28
N ASN A 98 -1.24 -1.74 24.31
CA ASN A 98 -1.59 -0.36 24.54
C ASN A 98 -0.91 0.47 23.46
N THR A 99 -1.65 1.37 22.81
CA THR A 99 -1.13 2.15 21.68
C THR A 99 0.09 2.99 22.06
N GLY A 100 0.13 3.57 23.25
CA GLY A 100 1.31 4.29 23.76
C GLY A 100 2.51 3.36 23.91
N ALA A 101 2.34 2.23 24.61
CA ALA A 101 3.42 1.27 24.83
C ALA A 101 3.97 0.65 23.52
N LEU A 102 3.08 0.36 22.57
CA LEU A 102 3.46 -0.16 21.24
C LEU A 102 4.25 0.88 20.44
N LEU A 103 3.85 2.16 20.49
CA LEU A 103 4.53 3.22 19.76
C LEU A 103 5.86 3.61 20.42
N ASP A 104 5.99 3.52 21.73
CA ASP A 104 7.25 3.82 22.43
C ASP A 104 8.27 2.65 22.33
N SER A 105 7.81 1.45 21.95
CA SER A 105 8.67 0.27 21.87
C SER A 105 9.62 0.32 20.67
N MET A 106 10.92 0.42 20.95
CA MET A 106 11.98 0.39 19.92
C MET A 106 11.92 -0.88 19.06
N ARG A 107 11.54 -2.02 19.64
CA ARG A 107 11.37 -3.30 18.92
C ARG A 107 10.25 -3.23 17.89
N VAL A 108 9.10 -2.65 18.27
CA VAL A 108 7.96 -2.43 17.37
C VAL A 108 8.36 -1.46 16.26
N GLN A 109 9.03 -0.36 16.60
CA GLN A 109 9.46 0.64 15.62
C GLN A 109 10.44 0.07 14.59
N ALA A 110 11.42 -0.72 15.02
CA ALA A 110 12.35 -1.42 14.14
C ALA A 110 11.63 -2.44 13.25
N GLY A 111 10.76 -3.28 13.83
CA GLY A 111 9.98 -4.28 13.08
C GLY A 111 9.09 -3.65 12.02
N LEU A 112 8.36 -2.57 12.36
CA LEU A 112 7.54 -1.82 11.41
C LEU A 112 8.39 -1.23 10.28
N SER A 113 9.58 -0.72 10.57
CA SER A 113 10.45 -0.12 9.55
C SER A 113 10.97 -1.17 8.55
N ILE A 114 11.36 -2.36 9.03
CA ILE A 114 11.77 -3.48 8.19
C ILE A 114 10.60 -3.90 7.29
N VAL A 115 9.43 -4.16 7.88
CA VAL A 115 8.26 -4.66 7.14
C VAL A 115 7.75 -3.62 6.13
N TRP A 116 7.66 -2.34 6.50
CA TRP A 116 7.24 -1.28 5.58
C TRP A 116 8.24 -1.11 4.42
N THR A 117 9.54 -1.24 4.69
CA THR A 117 10.57 -1.20 3.62
C THR A 117 10.41 -2.36 2.66
N LEU A 118 10.21 -3.59 3.16
CA LEU A 118 9.97 -4.77 2.33
C LEU A 118 8.71 -4.63 1.49
N MET A 119 7.62 -4.12 2.08
CA MET A 119 6.39 -3.81 1.35
C MET A 119 6.62 -2.77 0.26
N ALA A 120 7.34 -1.70 0.56
CA ALA A 120 7.65 -0.64 -0.39
C ALA A 120 8.47 -1.17 -1.58
N LEU A 121 9.48 -2.01 -1.31
CA LEU A 121 10.24 -2.71 -2.35
C LEU A 121 9.34 -3.60 -3.21
N ALA A 122 8.47 -4.41 -2.58
CA ALA A 122 7.53 -5.26 -3.30
C ALA A 122 6.59 -4.45 -4.20
N LEU A 123 6.11 -3.29 -3.74
CA LEU A 123 5.29 -2.36 -4.52
C LEU A 123 6.07 -1.76 -5.70
N MET A 124 7.31 -1.32 -5.49
CA MET A 124 8.14 -0.77 -6.56
C MET A 124 8.50 -1.82 -7.62
N ILE A 125 8.94 -3.02 -7.19
CA ILE A 125 9.27 -4.13 -8.09
C ILE A 125 8.01 -4.55 -8.85
N GLY A 126 6.89 -4.78 -8.15
CA GLY A 126 5.63 -5.15 -8.77
C GLY A 126 5.06 -4.08 -9.70
N GLY A 127 5.27 -2.80 -9.38
CA GLY A 127 4.90 -1.66 -10.21
C GLY A 127 5.74 -1.56 -11.48
N HIS A 128 7.06 -1.78 -11.37
CA HIS A 128 7.96 -1.84 -12.51
C HIS A 128 7.62 -3.00 -13.45
N MET A 129 7.47 -4.22 -12.90
CA MET A 129 7.14 -5.42 -13.68
C MET A 129 5.79 -5.34 -14.41
N ARG A 130 4.82 -4.61 -13.85
CA ARG A 130 3.49 -4.41 -14.46
C ARG A 130 3.39 -3.10 -15.25
N SER A 131 4.48 -2.35 -15.41
CA SER A 131 4.48 -0.99 -15.98
C SER A 131 3.43 -0.07 -15.34
N ASN A 132 3.08 -0.30 -14.07
CA ASN A 132 2.08 0.45 -13.34
C ASN A 132 2.73 1.51 -12.48
N ARG A 133 2.75 2.74 -13.01
CA ARG A 133 3.32 3.90 -12.34
C ARG A 133 2.67 4.22 -11.00
N GLN A 134 1.37 3.98 -10.82
CA GLN A 134 0.69 4.27 -9.55
C GLN A 134 1.19 3.34 -8.43
N LEU A 135 1.34 2.04 -8.74
CA LEU A 135 1.83 1.06 -7.78
C LEU A 135 3.29 1.34 -7.38
N TRP A 136 4.09 1.70 -8.37
CA TRP A 136 5.48 2.09 -8.16
C TRP A 136 5.60 3.37 -7.31
N LEU A 137 4.79 4.40 -7.62
CA LEU A 137 4.75 5.64 -6.84
C LEU A 137 4.29 5.40 -5.39
N GLY A 138 3.35 4.48 -5.18
CA GLY A 138 2.93 4.07 -3.84
C GLY A 138 4.09 3.47 -3.03
N GLY A 139 4.91 2.62 -3.66
CA GLY A 139 6.13 2.09 -3.04
C GLY A 139 7.16 3.17 -2.73
N ALA A 140 7.44 4.08 -3.69
CA ALA A 140 8.37 5.19 -3.47
C ALA A 140 7.90 6.13 -2.34
N ALA A 141 6.59 6.43 -2.29
CA ALA A 141 6.00 7.22 -1.21
C ALA A 141 6.16 6.51 0.15
N LEU A 142 5.94 5.20 0.20
CA LEU A 142 6.12 4.42 1.43
C LEU A 142 7.58 4.41 1.91
N ILE A 143 8.56 4.32 1.01
CA ILE A 143 9.98 4.54 1.35
C ILE A 143 10.18 5.92 1.98
N GLY A 144 9.66 6.98 1.35
CA GLY A 144 9.74 8.33 1.89
C GLY A 144 9.20 8.42 3.32
N VAL A 145 8.05 7.79 3.59
CA VAL A 145 7.47 7.70 4.94
C VAL A 145 8.40 6.98 5.92
N VAL A 146 8.95 5.82 5.55
CA VAL A 146 9.89 5.07 6.41
C VAL A 146 11.13 5.91 6.72
N VAL A 147 11.69 6.58 5.72
CA VAL A 147 12.87 7.44 5.88
C VAL A 147 12.60 8.59 6.84
N VAL A 148 11.51 9.31 6.62
CA VAL A 148 11.09 10.41 7.50
C VAL A 148 10.87 9.90 8.92
N LYS A 149 10.19 8.75 9.07
CA LYS A 149 9.97 8.11 10.37
C LYS A 149 11.28 7.76 11.08
N LEU A 150 12.19 7.06 10.40
CA LEU A 150 13.48 6.66 10.97
C LEU A 150 14.25 7.87 11.47
N PHE A 151 14.24 8.95 10.69
CA PHE A 151 14.83 10.21 11.10
C PHE A 151 14.24 10.76 12.40
N PHE A 152 12.91 10.85 12.52
CA PHE A 152 12.28 11.34 13.75
C PHE A 152 12.57 10.44 14.96
N VAL A 153 12.51 9.12 14.78
CA VAL A 153 12.81 8.14 15.84
C VAL A 153 14.28 8.23 16.25
N GLU A 154 15.20 8.33 15.29
CA GLU A 154 16.62 8.48 15.55
C GLU A 154 16.97 9.84 16.17
N LEU A 155 16.31 10.93 15.77
CA LEU A 155 16.53 12.28 16.34
C LEU A 155 16.02 12.43 17.75
N SER A 156 14.87 11.81 18.06
CA SER A 156 14.28 11.89 19.40
C SER A 156 15.22 11.26 20.43
N ASN A 157 16.01 10.26 20.01
CA ASN A 157 16.88 9.49 20.89
C ASN A 157 18.33 10.00 20.93
N ARG A 158 18.63 11.15 20.31
CA ARG A 158 19.98 11.64 20.05
C ARG A 158 20.17 13.14 20.36
N GLY A 159 21.36 13.51 20.84
CA GLY A 159 21.73 14.87 21.25
C GLY A 159 21.84 15.88 20.09
N GLY A 160 22.10 17.16 20.40
CA GLY A 160 22.02 18.26 19.42
C GLY A 160 22.87 18.13 18.14
N MET A 161 24.10 17.60 18.22
CA MET A 161 24.96 17.39 17.04
C MET A 161 24.46 16.27 16.13
N GLU A 162 23.90 15.21 16.72
CA GLU A 162 23.38 14.07 15.96
C GLU A 162 22.19 14.49 15.09
N ARG A 163 21.39 15.48 15.54
CA ARG A 163 20.29 16.06 14.74
C ARG A 163 20.77 16.65 13.43
N ILE A 164 21.88 17.38 13.43
CA ILE A 164 22.45 18.04 12.23
C ILE A 164 22.92 16.98 11.22
N VAL A 165 23.65 15.97 11.69
CA VAL A 165 24.14 14.87 10.84
C VAL A 165 22.98 14.08 10.23
N SER A 166 21.96 13.78 11.04
CA SER A 166 20.76 13.13 10.55
C SER A 166 20.03 13.98 9.50
N PHE A 167 19.96 15.32 9.64
CA PHE A 167 19.24 16.18 8.67
C PHE A 167 19.90 16.09 7.30
N ILE A 168 21.23 16.07 7.29
CA ILE A 168 22.04 15.86 6.08
C ILE A 168 21.80 14.45 5.53
N GLY A 169 21.79 13.43 6.40
CA GLY A 169 21.51 12.04 6.03
C GLY A 169 20.16 11.87 5.34
N VAL A 170 19.11 12.51 5.86
CA VAL A 170 17.79 12.54 5.22
C VAL A 170 17.81 13.29 3.90
N GLY A 171 18.45 14.46 3.85
CA GLY A 171 18.59 15.21 2.60
C GLY A 171 19.24 14.36 1.50
N ILE A 172 20.31 13.64 1.83
CA ILE A 172 20.98 12.71 0.92
C ILE A 172 20.06 11.55 0.55
N LEU A 173 19.34 10.97 1.49
CA LEU A 173 18.45 9.85 1.23
C LEU A 173 17.30 10.24 0.30
N LEU A 174 16.73 11.43 0.50
CA LEU A 174 15.74 12.02 -0.42
C LEU A 174 16.32 12.26 -1.82
N LEU A 175 17.58 12.69 -1.93
CA LEU A 175 18.28 12.81 -3.21
C LEU A 175 18.50 11.45 -3.89
N VAL A 176 18.91 10.42 -3.15
CA VAL A 176 19.13 9.06 -3.65
C VAL A 176 17.82 8.47 -4.15
N VAL A 177 16.74 8.60 -3.38
CA VAL A 177 15.40 8.20 -3.83
C VAL A 177 15.01 8.98 -5.08
N GLY A 178 15.20 10.30 -5.12
CA GLY A 178 14.93 11.11 -6.31
C GLY A 178 15.73 10.71 -7.54
N TYR A 179 16.96 10.22 -7.36
CA TYR A 179 17.86 9.79 -8.44
C TYR A 179 17.54 8.38 -8.96
N PHE A 180 17.39 7.39 -8.06
CA PHE A 180 17.17 5.99 -8.41
C PHE A 180 15.71 5.63 -8.68
N ALA A 181 14.81 6.59 -8.52
CA ALA A 181 13.42 6.40 -8.79
C ALA A 181 12.99 7.13 -10.09
N PRO A 182 13.57 6.79 -11.27
CA PRO A 182 13.10 7.36 -12.52
C PRO A 182 11.67 6.86 -12.77
N LEU A 183 10.78 7.81 -12.97
CA LEU A 183 9.37 7.59 -13.25
C LEU A 183 9.22 6.65 -14.47
N PRO A 184 8.45 5.55 -14.36
CA PRO A 184 8.13 4.73 -15.53
C PRO A 184 7.55 5.61 -16.66
N PRO A 185 8.05 5.49 -17.90
CA PRO A 185 7.59 6.30 -19.02
C PRO A 185 6.07 6.19 -19.20
N LYS A 186 5.40 7.32 -19.46
CA LYS A 186 4.00 7.26 -19.93
C LYS A 186 4.02 6.74 -21.38
N HIS A 187 3.19 5.76 -21.71
CA HIS A 187 2.91 5.45 -23.11
C HIS A 187 2.41 6.73 -23.79
N SER A 188 3.23 7.25 -24.71
CA SER A 188 2.88 8.34 -25.59
C SER A 188 1.67 7.93 -26.42
N VAL A 189 0.60 8.72 -26.33
CA VAL A 189 -0.49 8.70 -27.30
C VAL A 189 0.16 8.80 -28.68
N THR A 190 -0.04 7.79 -29.51
CA THR A 190 0.31 7.85 -30.93
C THR A 190 -0.33 9.12 -31.49
N GLU A 191 0.49 10.07 -31.93
CA GLU A 191 0.04 11.10 -32.85
C GLU A 191 -0.44 10.40 -34.12
N VAL A 192 -1.74 10.11 -34.18
CA VAL A 192 -2.43 9.83 -35.43
C VAL A 192 -2.97 11.16 -35.90
N GLY A 193 -2.23 11.83 -36.79
CA GLY A 193 -2.76 12.98 -37.49
C GLY A 193 -1.70 13.93 -38.02
N GLU A 194 -1.10 13.57 -39.16
CA GLU A 194 -0.97 14.48 -40.30
C GLU A 194 -0.50 13.66 -41.53
N LYS A 195 -1.44 12.97 -42.19
CA LYS A 195 -1.26 12.68 -43.62
C LYS A 195 -1.92 13.85 -44.34
N PRO A 196 -1.19 14.64 -45.15
CA PRO A 196 -1.83 15.65 -45.98
C PRO A 196 -2.78 14.93 -46.95
N GLY A 197 -4.06 15.28 -46.91
CA GLY A 197 -5.06 14.74 -47.83
C GLY A 197 -4.73 15.04 -49.28
N PRO A 198 -5.24 14.27 -50.25
CA PRO A 198 -4.99 14.51 -51.66
C PRO A 198 -5.59 15.88 -52.04
N GLY A 199 -4.75 16.77 -52.55
CA GLY A 199 -5.15 18.11 -53.00
C GLY A 199 -6.16 18.05 -54.15
N PRO A 200 -6.93 19.12 -54.39
CA PRO A 200 -7.96 19.16 -55.42
C PRO A 200 -7.40 18.83 -56.80
N THR A 201 -7.97 17.82 -57.44
CA THR A 201 -7.74 17.47 -58.84
C THR A 201 -8.16 18.63 -59.73
N ALA A 202 -7.20 19.40 -60.24
CA ALA A 202 -7.44 20.32 -61.35
C ALA A 202 -7.71 19.48 -62.61
N ALA A 203 -8.86 19.70 -63.23
CA ALA A 203 -9.23 19.10 -64.51
C ALA A 203 -8.24 19.57 -65.60
N PRO A 204 -7.96 18.73 -66.62
CA PRO A 204 -7.13 19.14 -67.74
C PRO A 204 -7.91 20.13 -68.63
N ASP A 205 -7.36 21.32 -68.82
CA ASP A 205 -7.81 22.25 -69.85
C ASP A 205 -7.59 21.60 -71.22
N THR A 206 -8.69 21.33 -71.92
CA THR A 206 -8.68 20.91 -73.32
C THR A 206 -8.47 22.13 -74.22
N LEU A 207 -7.31 22.17 -74.88
CA LEU A 207 -7.09 22.86 -76.15
C LEU A 207 -6.25 21.98 -77.08
#